data_AF-A0A817S9K9-F1
#
_entry.id   AF-A0A817S9K9-F1
#
_cell.length_a   1.000
_cell.length_b   1.000
_cell.length_c   1.000
_cell.angle_alpha   90.00
_cell.angle_beta   90.00
_cell.angle_gamma   90.00
#
_symmetry.space_group_name_H-M   'P 1'
#
loop_
_entity.id
_entity.type
_entity.pdbx_description
1 polymer ?
#
loop_
_entity_poly.entity_id
_entity_poly.type
_entity_poly.pdbx_seq_one_letter_code
_entity_poly.pdbx_strand_id
1 'polypeptide(L)'
;MSRISTPAKVVMNQQLNTVEEEEEQVEQSDIVREHEMGYKQELYRGFSPLMSFAFCFTSVNVLTFMSISFTYALHTGGSAVSVWSWLIGSIFTNLVGLSLPEICSVYPSAGSVYYWAGQLVPIQYEPLSSFICGWFNFVGNVAANAAFSSGFATIVNAALILDGKDSLSTGAEVSISIGITILWAIQNTFRIDQQGWLNNVAAAIQIASTIGIVIVLFALAPERASAQHVFLSTYNATGFPHPYMYFIGILTTLFSLAGYDGNSFMDLNCYYFSAPYKFDSWCSFGRRN
;
A
#
# COMPACT_ATOMS: atom_id res chain seq x y z
N MET A 1 47.31 12.62 -7.06
CA MET A 1 45.94 12.33 -6.55
C MET A 1 45.56 13.39 -5.50
N SER A 2 45.83 14.68 -5.71
CA SER A 2 44.96 15.70 -6.34
C SER A 2 43.51 15.72 -5.82
N ARG A 3 43.36 16.46 -4.72
CA ARG A 3 42.19 17.20 -4.21
C ARG A 3 41.02 17.33 -5.20
N ILE A 4 39.98 16.52 -5.00
CA ILE A 4 38.60 16.79 -5.44
C ILE A 4 37.85 17.16 -4.15
N SER A 5 37.93 18.44 -3.75
CA SER A 5 36.91 19.48 -3.95
C SER A 5 36.08 19.69 -2.67
N THR A 6 36.66 20.43 -1.74
CA THR A 6 36.00 21.14 -0.62
C THR A 6 34.64 21.79 -0.97
N PRO A 7 34.41 22.38 -2.17
CA PRO A 7 33.09 22.95 -2.51
C PRO A 7 31.95 21.93 -2.62
N ALA A 8 32.20 20.67 -3.02
CA ALA A 8 31.13 19.68 -3.15
C ALA A 8 30.56 19.25 -1.78
N LYS A 9 31.42 19.17 -0.75
CA LYS A 9 30.98 18.92 0.63
C LYS A 9 30.23 20.10 1.24
N VAL A 10 30.64 21.32 0.90
CA VAL A 10 29.95 22.54 1.36
C VAL A 10 28.58 22.66 0.71
N VAL A 11 28.46 22.42 -0.60
CA VAL A 11 27.16 22.40 -1.29
C VAL A 11 26.28 21.28 -0.75
N MET A 12 26.82 20.07 -0.55
CA MET A 12 26.05 18.96 0.03
C MET A 12 25.57 19.26 1.46
N ASN A 13 26.41 19.83 2.33
CA ASN A 13 26.00 20.24 3.67
C ASN A 13 24.99 21.40 3.66
N GLN A 14 25.10 22.32 2.70
CA GLN A 14 24.19 23.44 2.59
C GLN A 14 22.81 23.01 2.06
N GLN A 15 22.77 21.98 1.19
CA GLN A 15 21.54 21.30 0.76
C GLN A 15 20.93 20.47 1.90
N LEU A 16 21.74 19.75 2.69
CA LEU A 16 21.28 19.02 3.87
C LEU A 16 20.66 19.96 4.91
N ASN A 17 21.30 21.10 5.20
CA ASN A 17 20.75 22.08 6.12
C ASN A 17 19.46 22.74 5.61
N THR A 18 19.30 22.92 4.29
CA THR A 18 18.03 23.44 3.73
C THR A 18 16.92 22.40 3.82
N VAL A 19 17.23 21.11 3.63
CA VAL A 19 16.28 20.02 3.83
C VAL A 19 15.85 19.95 5.31
N GLU A 20 16.78 20.04 6.26
CA GLU A 20 16.48 20.02 7.70
C GLU A 20 15.63 21.23 8.14
N GLU A 21 15.93 22.44 7.63
CA GLU A 21 15.13 23.64 7.91
C GLU A 21 13.72 23.57 7.31
N GLU A 22 13.56 22.94 6.14
CA GLU A 22 12.24 22.70 5.53
C GLU A 22 11.45 21.62 6.30
N GLU A 23 12.11 20.56 6.78
CA GLU A 23 11.49 19.53 7.64
C GLU A 23 10.96 20.14 8.95
N GLU A 24 11.74 21.00 9.63
CA GLU A 24 11.32 21.68 10.86
C GLU A 24 10.14 22.64 10.63
N GLN A 25 10.12 23.37 9.50
CA GLN A 25 9.04 24.31 9.17
C GLN A 25 7.72 23.62 8.82
N VAL A 26 7.77 22.51 8.08
CA VAL A 26 6.58 21.72 7.73
C VAL A 26 6.00 21.09 8.99
N GLU A 27 6.84 20.48 9.84
CA GLU A 27 6.42 19.90 11.12
C GLU A 27 5.77 20.95 12.03
N GLN A 28 6.35 22.16 12.13
CA GLN A 28 5.74 23.27 12.87
C GLN A 28 4.40 23.76 12.28
N SER A 29 4.25 23.77 10.95
CA SER A 29 3.00 24.20 10.30
C SER A 29 1.84 23.22 10.54
N ASP A 30 2.14 21.91 10.55
CA ASP A 30 1.16 20.85 10.82
C ASP A 30 0.81 20.79 12.31
N ILE A 31 1.80 20.98 13.21
CA ILE A 31 1.57 21.15 14.65
C ILE A 31 0.59 22.30 14.91
N VAL A 32 0.77 23.45 14.23
CA VAL A 32 -0.10 24.61 14.39
C VAL A 32 -1.53 24.30 13.92
N ARG A 33 -1.70 23.60 12.80
CA ARG A 33 -3.03 23.20 12.30
C ARG A 33 -3.71 22.16 13.19
N GLU A 34 -2.99 21.16 13.70
CA GLU A 34 -3.54 20.20 14.66
C GLU A 34 -3.97 20.88 15.97
N HIS A 35 -3.18 21.86 16.42
CA HIS A 35 -3.48 22.64 17.62
C HIS A 35 -4.68 23.60 17.42
N GLU A 36 -4.89 24.11 16.20
CA GLU A 36 -6.11 24.83 15.81
C GLU A 36 -7.36 23.93 15.79
N MET A 37 -7.18 22.63 15.47
CA MET A 37 -8.23 21.60 15.51
C MET A 37 -8.45 21.00 16.91
N GLY A 38 -7.67 21.42 17.91
CA GLY A 38 -7.80 20.96 19.30
C GLY A 38 -7.19 19.58 19.59
N TYR A 39 -6.38 19.04 18.69
CA TYR A 39 -5.68 17.77 18.88
C TYR A 39 -4.25 18.02 19.35
N LYS A 40 -3.80 17.21 20.34
CA LYS A 40 -2.44 17.23 20.85
C LYS A 40 -1.63 16.18 20.11
N GLN A 41 -0.61 16.59 19.35
CA GLN A 41 0.26 15.69 18.62
C GLN A 41 1.05 14.80 19.59
N GLU A 42 0.77 13.48 19.59
CA GLU A 42 1.46 12.51 20.46
C GLU A 42 2.38 11.54 19.71
N LEU A 43 2.46 11.61 18.37
CA LEU A 43 3.28 10.71 17.56
C LEU A 43 4.56 11.40 17.07
N TYR A 44 5.69 11.05 17.68
CA TYR A 44 7.03 11.45 17.23
C TYR A 44 7.31 10.82 15.86
N ARG A 45 7.40 11.64 14.80
CA ARG A 45 7.42 11.16 13.42
C ARG A 45 8.84 11.20 12.83
N GLY A 46 9.77 10.48 13.44
CA GLY A 46 11.18 10.40 13.03
C GLY A 46 11.45 9.58 11.76
N PHE A 47 10.56 9.61 10.76
CA PHE A 47 10.77 8.88 9.51
C PHE A 47 11.53 9.76 8.50
N SER A 48 12.74 9.33 8.13
CA SER A 48 13.46 9.92 6.99
C SER A 48 12.64 9.78 5.69
N PRO A 49 12.70 10.72 4.73
CA PRO A 49 11.96 10.65 3.46
C PRO A 49 12.14 9.34 2.69
N LEU A 50 13.37 8.80 2.70
CA LEU A 50 13.66 7.49 2.09
C LEU A 50 13.00 6.33 2.84
N MET A 51 12.87 6.44 4.16
CA MET A 51 12.21 5.45 5.00
C MET A 51 10.70 5.49 4.79
N SER A 52 10.12 6.69 4.62
CA SER A 52 8.70 6.87 4.25
C SER A 52 8.41 6.27 2.88
N PHE A 53 9.23 6.55 1.85
CA PHE A 53 9.06 5.94 0.54
C PHE A 53 9.16 4.41 0.57
N ALA A 54 10.17 3.88 1.28
CA ALA A 54 10.35 2.44 1.43
C ALA A 54 9.17 1.79 2.19
N PHE A 55 8.63 2.48 3.20
CA PHE A 55 7.43 2.05 3.91
C PHE A 55 6.23 2.00 2.98
N CYS A 56 5.96 3.06 2.22
CA CYS A 56 4.86 3.11 1.26
C CYS A 56 4.96 2.01 0.20
N PHE A 57 6.17 1.79 -0.35
CA PHE A 57 6.45 0.72 -1.29
C PHE A 57 6.17 -0.66 -0.70
N THR A 58 6.62 -0.89 0.53
CA THR A 58 6.45 -2.18 1.23
C THR A 58 5.00 -2.46 1.57
N SER A 59 4.22 -1.44 1.93
CA SER A 59 2.80 -1.56 2.29
C SER A 59 1.93 -2.06 1.14
N VAL A 60 2.20 -1.65 -0.10
CA VAL A 60 1.41 -2.07 -1.27
C VAL A 60 1.74 -3.52 -1.69
N ASN A 61 2.95 -4.03 -1.37
CA ASN A 61 3.38 -5.42 -1.55
C ASN A 61 2.80 -6.17 -2.78
N VAL A 62 2.99 -5.61 -3.98
CA VAL A 62 2.38 -6.15 -5.21
C VAL A 62 2.75 -7.61 -5.48
N LEU A 63 3.99 -8.01 -5.16
CA LEU A 63 4.49 -9.36 -5.45
C LEU A 63 3.74 -10.44 -4.68
N THR A 64 3.55 -10.26 -3.36
CA THR A 64 2.84 -11.24 -2.54
C THR A 64 1.38 -11.34 -2.94
N PHE A 65 0.72 -10.19 -3.19
CA PHE A 65 -0.67 -10.17 -3.66
C PHE A 65 -0.84 -10.91 -4.98
N MET A 66 0.03 -10.62 -5.95
CA MET A 66 0.00 -11.28 -7.25
C MET A 66 0.19 -12.79 -7.08
N SER A 67 1.14 -13.22 -6.24
CA SER A 67 1.43 -14.64 -6.03
C SER A 67 0.24 -15.42 -5.46
N ILE A 68 -0.47 -14.85 -4.47
CA ILE A 68 -1.64 -15.48 -3.85
C ILE A 68 -2.84 -15.48 -4.80
N SER A 69 -3.02 -14.38 -5.53
CA SER A 69 -4.21 -14.16 -6.37
C SER A 69 -4.09 -14.75 -7.77
N PHE A 70 -2.88 -15.14 -8.21
CA PHE A 70 -2.61 -15.57 -9.59
C PHE A 70 -3.48 -16.75 -10.02
N THR A 71 -3.56 -17.78 -9.16
CA THR A 71 -4.38 -18.97 -9.41
C THR A 71 -5.86 -18.60 -9.54
N TYR A 72 -6.37 -17.75 -8.66
CA TYR A 72 -7.75 -17.29 -8.70
C TYR A 72 -8.04 -16.48 -9.98
N ALA A 73 -7.16 -15.55 -10.34
CA ALA A 73 -7.30 -14.71 -11.52
C ALA A 73 -7.32 -15.55 -12.82
N LEU A 74 -6.45 -16.55 -12.92
CA LEU A 74 -6.41 -17.47 -14.07
C LEU A 74 -7.64 -18.37 -14.16
N HIS A 75 -8.16 -18.88 -13.04
CA HIS A 75 -9.37 -19.70 -13.06
C HIS A 75 -10.64 -18.91 -13.40
N THR A 76 -10.69 -17.63 -13.03
CA THR A 76 -11.92 -16.83 -13.16
C THR A 76 -12.04 -16.08 -14.48
N GLY A 77 -10.94 -15.52 -15.00
CA GLY A 77 -10.96 -14.72 -16.24
C GLY A 77 -9.91 -15.10 -17.28
N GLY A 78 -8.98 -16.00 -16.97
CA GLY A 78 -7.85 -16.32 -17.84
C GLY A 78 -6.78 -15.22 -17.87
N SER A 79 -5.82 -15.37 -18.77
CA SER A 79 -4.68 -14.45 -18.93
C SER A 79 -5.12 -13.06 -19.41
N ALA A 80 -6.06 -12.99 -20.35
CA ALA A 80 -6.51 -11.72 -20.93
C ALA A 80 -7.16 -10.82 -19.88
N VAL A 81 -8.09 -11.37 -19.11
CA VAL A 81 -8.82 -10.59 -18.08
C VAL A 81 -7.86 -10.12 -17.01
N SER A 82 -6.93 -10.97 -16.55
CA SER A 82 -5.93 -10.60 -15.54
C SER A 82 -5.05 -9.41 -15.98
N VAL A 83 -4.62 -9.37 -17.24
CA VAL A 83 -3.79 -8.27 -17.76
C VAL A 83 -4.59 -6.98 -17.93
N TRP A 84 -5.77 -7.05 -18.53
CA TRP A 84 -6.60 -5.86 -18.75
C TRP A 84 -7.17 -5.30 -17.45
N SER A 85 -7.57 -6.17 -16.52
CA SER A 85 -8.04 -5.75 -15.19
C SER A 85 -6.92 -5.09 -14.40
N TRP A 86 -5.68 -5.60 -14.51
CA TRP A 86 -4.52 -4.99 -13.87
C TRP A 86 -4.28 -3.56 -14.36
N LEU A 87 -4.26 -3.36 -15.68
CA LEU A 87 -4.05 -2.04 -16.29
C LEU A 87 -5.15 -1.06 -15.90
N ILE A 88 -6.41 -1.47 -16.07
CA ILE A 88 -7.58 -0.64 -15.79
C ILE A 88 -7.64 -0.31 -14.29
N GLY A 89 -7.55 -1.32 -13.43
CA GLY A 89 -7.58 -1.16 -11.98
C GLY A 89 -6.46 -0.26 -11.49
N SER A 90 -5.23 -0.43 -12.01
CA SER A 90 -4.11 0.45 -11.66
C SER A 90 -4.36 1.91 -12.01
N ILE A 91 -4.90 2.21 -13.18
CA ILE A 91 -5.20 3.59 -13.59
C ILE A 91 -6.21 4.22 -12.63
N PHE A 92 -7.31 3.53 -12.35
CA PHE A 92 -8.35 4.03 -11.44
C PHE A 92 -7.82 4.21 -10.01
N THR A 93 -7.05 3.26 -9.49
CA THR A 93 -6.44 3.38 -8.15
C THR A 93 -5.44 4.53 -8.07
N ASN A 94 -4.64 4.76 -9.13
CA ASN A 94 -3.73 5.91 -9.16
C ASN A 94 -4.49 7.24 -9.19
N LEU A 95 -5.59 7.34 -9.93
CA LEU A 95 -6.42 8.55 -9.93
C LEU A 95 -7.00 8.85 -8.55
N VAL A 96 -7.47 7.83 -7.84
CA VAL A 96 -7.95 7.97 -6.46
C VAL A 96 -6.79 8.36 -5.55
N GLY A 97 -5.65 7.66 -5.62
CA GLY A 97 -4.46 7.95 -4.83
C GLY A 97 -3.92 9.36 -5.02
N LEU A 98 -4.02 9.94 -6.22
CA LEU A 98 -3.63 11.33 -6.48
C LEU A 98 -4.58 12.38 -5.87
N SER A 99 -5.83 12.02 -5.57
CA SER A 99 -6.80 12.92 -4.93
C SER A 99 -6.69 12.94 -3.40
N LEU A 100 -6.18 11.88 -2.78
CA LEU A 100 -6.04 11.78 -1.32
C LEU A 100 -5.11 12.85 -0.71
N PRO A 101 -3.96 13.21 -1.33
CA PRO A 101 -3.09 14.29 -0.83
C PRO A 101 -3.81 15.63 -0.65
N GLU A 102 -4.76 15.96 -1.52
CA GLU A 102 -5.55 17.19 -1.42
C GLU A 102 -6.39 17.19 -0.13
N ILE A 103 -7.02 16.05 0.19
CA ILE A 103 -7.82 15.87 1.41
C ILE A 103 -6.92 15.89 2.65
N CYS A 104 -5.79 15.18 2.62
CA CYS A 104 -4.80 15.17 3.71
C CYS A 104 -4.30 16.58 4.04
N SER A 105 -4.13 17.44 3.03
CA SER A 105 -3.62 18.80 3.21
C SER A 105 -4.62 19.76 3.89
N VAL A 106 -5.92 19.48 3.78
CA VAL A 106 -7.00 20.27 4.40
C VAL A 106 -7.31 19.74 5.80
N TYR A 107 -7.25 18.42 5.98
CA TYR A 107 -7.55 17.73 7.23
C TYR A 107 -6.34 16.92 7.73
N PRO A 108 -5.26 17.60 8.20
CA PRO A 108 -4.06 16.94 8.71
C PRO A 108 -4.30 16.42 10.13
N SER A 109 -5.27 15.53 10.30
CA SER A 109 -5.55 14.88 11.58
C SER A 109 -5.12 13.43 11.51
N ALA A 110 -4.53 12.92 12.60
CA ALA A 110 -4.19 11.50 12.76
C ALA A 110 -5.41 10.54 12.72
N GLY A 111 -6.63 11.06 12.58
CA GLY A 111 -7.81 10.27 12.23
C GLY A 111 -7.74 9.85 10.76
N SER A 112 -7.56 8.56 10.50
CA SER A 112 -7.53 7.98 9.15
C SER A 112 -8.82 8.27 8.34
N VAL A 113 -9.02 7.59 7.20
CA VAL A 113 -10.17 7.71 6.27
C VAL A 113 -11.56 7.91 6.91
N TYR A 114 -11.81 7.41 8.12
CA TYR A 114 -13.05 7.63 8.85
C TYR A 114 -13.27 9.08 9.31
N TYR A 115 -12.21 9.82 9.66
CA TYR A 115 -12.32 11.22 10.07
C TYR A 115 -12.67 12.10 8.87
N TRP A 116 -12.00 11.87 7.73
CA TRP A 116 -12.32 12.54 6.48
C TRP A 116 -13.76 12.27 6.03
N ALA A 117 -14.25 11.04 6.20
CA ALA A 117 -15.65 10.69 5.91
C ALA A 117 -16.66 11.50 6.76
N GLY A 118 -16.33 11.82 8.01
CA GLY A 118 -17.16 12.67 8.86
C GLY A 118 -17.15 14.14 8.43
N GLN A 119 -15.96 14.67 8.13
CA GLN A 119 -15.78 16.09 7.78
C GLN A 119 -16.36 16.48 6.42
N LEU A 120 -16.49 15.52 5.50
CA LEU A 120 -17.06 15.75 4.16
C LEU A 120 -18.60 15.75 4.12
N VAL A 121 -19.25 15.38 5.23
CA VAL A 121 -20.70 15.19 5.31
C VAL A 121 -21.30 16.28 6.22
N PRO A 122 -22.57 16.71 6.00
CA PRO A 122 -23.22 17.66 6.91
C PRO A 122 -23.17 17.21 8.37
N ILE A 123 -23.00 18.16 9.31
CA ILE A 123 -22.80 17.95 10.76
C ILE A 123 -23.79 16.93 11.37
N GLN A 124 -25.01 16.88 10.84
CA GLN A 124 -26.06 15.95 11.30
C GLN A 124 -25.73 14.47 11.08
N TYR A 125 -24.95 14.14 10.04
CA TYR A 125 -24.59 12.77 9.66
C TYR A 125 -23.09 12.47 9.85
N GLU A 126 -22.30 13.42 10.36
CA GLU A 126 -20.89 13.25 10.68
C GLU A 126 -20.62 11.99 11.52
N PRO A 127 -21.27 11.76 12.69
CA PRO A 127 -20.97 10.59 13.52
C PRO A 127 -21.37 9.27 12.86
N LEU A 128 -22.45 9.25 12.07
CA LEU A 128 -22.92 8.05 11.38
C LEU A 128 -21.99 7.67 10.23
N SER A 129 -21.54 8.66 9.44
CA SER A 129 -20.65 8.44 8.30
C SER A 129 -19.27 7.97 8.75
N SER A 130 -18.71 8.61 9.79
CA SER A 130 -17.46 8.19 10.43
C SER A 130 -17.55 6.78 11.02
N PHE A 131 -18.68 6.44 11.67
CA PHE A 131 -18.88 5.11 12.23
C PHE A 131 -18.94 4.03 11.16
N ILE A 132 -19.72 4.25 10.09
CA ILE A 132 -19.82 3.30 8.97
C ILE A 132 -18.45 3.12 8.32
N CYS A 133 -17.76 4.22 7.98
CA CYS A 133 -16.43 4.17 7.37
C CYS A 133 -15.42 3.44 8.25
N GLY A 134 -15.38 3.74 9.55
CA GLY A 134 -14.51 3.07 10.51
C GLY A 134 -14.80 1.58 10.61
N TRP A 135 -16.07 1.17 10.56
CA TRP A 135 -16.45 -0.23 10.63
C TRP A 135 -16.11 -1.02 9.36
N PHE A 136 -16.33 -0.43 8.19
CA PHE A 136 -15.87 -1.03 6.93
C PHE A 136 -14.35 -1.14 6.87
N ASN A 137 -13.62 -0.13 7.36
CA ASN A 137 -12.16 -0.17 7.43
C ASN A 137 -11.68 -1.28 8.39
N PHE A 138 -12.30 -1.42 9.57
CA PHE A 138 -11.95 -2.47 10.53
C PHE A 138 -12.19 -3.87 9.95
N VAL A 139 -13.39 -4.13 9.41
CA VAL A 139 -13.73 -5.43 8.81
C VAL A 139 -12.84 -5.72 7.61
N GLY A 140 -12.54 -4.71 6.78
CA GLY A 140 -11.63 -4.82 5.64
C GLY A 140 -10.23 -5.25 6.07
N ASN A 141 -9.66 -4.61 7.10
CA ASN A 141 -8.34 -4.97 7.63
C ASN A 141 -8.32 -6.38 8.24
N VAL A 142 -9.37 -6.78 8.98
CA VAL A 142 -9.49 -8.15 9.52
C VAL A 142 -9.57 -9.18 8.40
N ALA A 143 -10.37 -8.92 7.37
CA ALA A 143 -10.51 -9.80 6.21
C ALA A 143 -9.21 -9.89 5.40
N ALA A 144 -8.50 -8.77 5.21
CA ALA A 144 -7.22 -8.73 4.54
C ALA A 144 -6.17 -9.57 5.29
N ASN A 145 -6.06 -9.41 6.61
CA ASN A 145 -5.13 -10.18 7.43
C ASN A 145 -5.43 -11.70 7.36
N ALA A 146 -6.70 -12.09 7.35
CA ALA A 146 -7.10 -13.49 7.15
C ALA A 146 -6.79 -14.00 5.73
N ALA A 147 -6.93 -13.17 4.70
CA ALA A 147 -6.58 -13.51 3.33
C ALA A 147 -5.06 -13.73 3.18
N PHE A 148 -4.23 -12.94 3.86
CA PHE A 148 -2.78 -13.14 3.84
C PHE A 148 -2.33 -14.40 4.55
N SER A 149 -2.90 -14.70 5.72
CA SER A 149 -2.53 -15.89 6.48
C SER A 149 -2.94 -17.18 5.75
N SER A 150 -4.13 -17.19 5.14
CA SER A 150 -4.57 -18.29 4.26
C SER A 150 -3.74 -18.39 2.99
N GLY A 151 -3.41 -17.27 2.33
CA GLY A 151 -2.54 -17.24 1.16
C GLY A 151 -1.15 -17.81 1.44
N PHE A 152 -0.58 -17.52 2.62
CA PHE A 152 0.68 -18.13 3.05
C PHE A 152 0.57 -19.65 3.18
N ALA A 153 -0.50 -20.15 3.80
CA ALA A 153 -0.74 -21.59 3.92
C ALA A 153 -0.88 -22.27 2.55
N THR A 154 -1.56 -21.63 1.59
CA THR A 154 -1.69 -22.13 0.21
C THR A 154 -0.33 -22.21 -0.49
N ILE A 155 0.54 -21.21 -0.32
CA ILE A 155 1.89 -21.22 -0.90
C ILE A 155 2.74 -22.34 -0.27
N VAL A 156 2.63 -22.56 1.05
CA VAL A 156 3.31 -23.67 1.73
C VAL A 156 2.81 -25.02 1.20
N ASN A 157 1.50 -25.18 0.98
CA ASN A 157 0.94 -26.39 0.39
C ASN A 157 1.47 -26.61 -1.04
N ALA A 158 1.48 -25.57 -1.86
CA ALA A 158 2.05 -25.65 -3.21
C ALA A 158 3.53 -26.06 -3.20
N ALA A 159 4.32 -25.54 -2.25
CA ALA A 159 5.72 -25.92 -2.10
C ALA A 159 5.91 -27.40 -1.70
N LEU A 160 5.04 -27.94 -0.85
CA LEU A 160 5.08 -29.37 -0.47
C LEU A 160 4.73 -30.29 -1.65
N ILE A 161 3.73 -29.91 -2.45
CA ILE A 161 3.34 -30.65 -3.66
C ILE A 161 4.51 -30.67 -4.66
N LEU A 162 5.23 -29.56 -4.82
CA LEU A 162 6.41 -29.48 -5.69
C LEU A 162 7.57 -30.37 -5.20
N ASP A 163 7.68 -30.61 -3.88
CA ASP A 163 8.64 -31.53 -3.27
C ASP A 163 8.19 -33.01 -3.36
N GLY A 164 7.06 -33.29 -4.02
CA GLY A 164 6.51 -34.63 -4.20
C GLY A 164 5.80 -35.20 -2.98
N LYS A 165 5.43 -34.36 -2.01
CA LYS A 165 4.64 -34.74 -0.84
C LYS A 165 3.14 -34.59 -1.12
N ASP A 166 2.33 -35.31 -0.34
CA ASP A 166 0.88 -35.20 -0.41
C ASP A 166 0.40 -33.79 -0.04
N SER A 167 -0.69 -33.35 -0.68
CA SER A 167 -1.33 -32.07 -0.38
C SER A 167 -1.78 -32.01 1.07
N LEU A 168 -1.58 -30.87 1.72
CA LEU A 168 -2.09 -30.61 3.06
C LEU A 168 -3.62 -30.75 3.10
N SER A 169 -4.12 -31.38 4.15
CA SER A 169 -5.55 -31.37 4.46
C SER A 169 -6.01 -29.95 4.76
N THR A 170 -7.25 -29.60 4.43
CA THR A 170 -7.85 -28.29 4.72
C THR A 170 -7.71 -27.90 6.20
N GLY A 171 -7.82 -28.88 7.12
CA GLY A 171 -7.62 -28.62 8.55
C GLY A 171 -6.19 -28.21 8.91
N ALA A 172 -5.19 -28.71 8.17
CA ALA A 172 -3.79 -28.34 8.35
C ALA A 172 -3.47 -26.97 7.75
N GLU A 173 -4.07 -26.60 6.62
CA GLU A 173 -3.90 -25.25 6.06
C GLU A 173 -4.49 -24.18 7.01
N VAL A 174 -5.66 -24.45 7.58
CA VAL A 174 -6.28 -23.55 8.56
C VAL A 174 -5.43 -23.44 9.82
N SER A 175 -4.85 -24.53 10.32
CA SER A 175 -4.00 -24.48 11.52
C SER A 175 -2.71 -23.69 11.29
N ILE A 176 -2.09 -23.80 10.10
CA ILE A 176 -0.94 -22.98 9.69
C ILE A 176 -1.34 -21.50 9.63
N SER A 177 -2.50 -21.20 9.05
CA SER A 177 -3.04 -19.83 8.94
C SER A 177 -3.27 -19.18 10.31
N ILE A 178 -3.82 -19.95 11.27
CA ILE A 178 -3.99 -19.48 12.65
C ILE A 178 -2.63 -19.28 13.32
N GLY A 179 -1.69 -20.23 13.15
CA GLY A 179 -0.35 -20.15 13.71
C GLY A 179 0.41 -18.89 13.26
N ILE A 180 0.41 -18.59 11.96
CA ILE A 180 1.08 -17.40 11.42
C ILE A 180 0.41 -16.10 11.89
N THR A 181 -0.93 -16.10 12.02
CA THR A 181 -1.66 -14.93 12.54
C THR A 181 -1.29 -14.63 13.98
N ILE A 182 -1.14 -15.67 14.82
CA ILE A 182 -0.69 -15.51 16.22
C ILE A 182 0.75 -14.99 16.25
N LEU A 183 1.63 -15.47 15.38
CA LEU A 183 3.00 -14.96 15.29
C LEU A 183 3.02 -13.48 14.91
N TRP A 184 2.20 -13.04 13.95
CA TRP A 184 2.06 -11.61 13.63
C TRP A 184 1.50 -10.81 14.81
N ALA A 185 0.53 -11.32 15.55
CA ALA A 185 0.01 -10.66 16.75
C ALA A 185 1.09 -10.48 17.83
N ILE A 186 1.94 -11.49 18.03
CA ILE A 186 3.09 -11.41 18.95
C ILE A 186 4.09 -10.37 18.46
N GLN A 187 4.39 -10.34 17.15
CA GLN A 187 5.30 -9.34 16.57
C GLN A 187 4.80 -7.91 16.81
N ASN A 188 3.49 -7.67 16.71
CA ASN A 188 2.89 -6.37 17.01
C ASN A 188 3.00 -5.94 18.48
N THR A 189 3.42 -6.83 19.39
CA THR A 189 3.67 -6.50 20.80
C THR A 189 5.08 -5.93 21.02
N PHE A 190 5.99 -6.05 20.05
CA PHE A 190 7.35 -5.51 20.16
C PHE A 190 7.40 -4.00 20.00
N ARG A 191 8.46 -3.37 20.52
CA ARG A 191 8.65 -1.92 20.44
C ARG A 191 8.81 -1.45 18.99
N ILE A 192 8.24 -0.28 18.69
CA ILE A 192 8.23 0.37 17.38
C ILE A 192 9.64 0.47 16.76
N ASP A 193 10.67 0.70 17.58
CA ASP A 193 12.07 0.78 17.13
C ASP A 193 12.59 -0.52 16.48
N GLN A 194 12.16 -1.69 17.00
CA GLN A 194 12.52 -3.00 16.42
C GLN A 194 11.71 -3.30 15.16
N GLN A 195 10.48 -2.81 15.10
CA GLN A 195 9.59 -2.94 13.95
C GLN A 195 10.12 -2.20 12.72
N GLY A 196 10.74 -1.03 12.91
CA GLY A 196 11.35 -0.26 11.82
C GLY A 196 12.45 -1.01 11.08
N TRP A 197 13.31 -1.76 11.80
CA TRP A 197 14.37 -2.56 11.17
C TRP A 197 13.81 -3.75 10.40
N LEU A 198 12.82 -4.47 10.96
CA LEU A 198 12.15 -5.59 10.28
C LEU A 198 11.49 -5.13 8.97
N ASN A 199 10.85 -3.96 8.99
CA ASN A 199 10.22 -3.39 7.80
C ASN A 199 11.26 -3.09 6.70
N ASN A 200 12.42 -2.52 7.05
CA ASN A 200 13.47 -2.25 6.07
C ASN A 200 14.04 -3.53 5.44
N VAL A 201 14.20 -4.59 6.23
CA VAL A 201 14.62 -5.91 5.72
C VAL A 201 13.54 -6.50 4.81
N ALA A 202 12.26 -6.40 5.20
CA ALA A 202 11.14 -6.86 4.38
C ALA A 202 11.08 -6.14 3.03
N ALA A 203 11.28 -4.81 3.01
CA ALA A 203 11.38 -4.00 1.81
C ALA A 203 12.48 -4.51 0.87
N ALA A 204 13.67 -4.74 1.41
CA ALA A 204 14.81 -5.24 0.64
C ALA A 204 14.53 -6.63 0.04
N ILE A 205 13.94 -7.54 0.82
CA ILE A 205 13.55 -8.87 0.36
C ILE A 205 12.50 -8.78 -0.75
N GLN A 206 11.53 -7.88 -0.63
CA GLN A 206 10.46 -7.71 -1.62
C GLN A 206 10.99 -7.17 -2.95
N ILE A 207 11.89 -6.18 -2.91
CA ILE A 207 12.58 -5.67 -4.11
C ILE A 207 13.41 -6.78 -4.75
N ALA A 208 14.23 -7.47 -3.95
CA ALA A 208 15.08 -8.55 -4.43
C ALA A 208 14.27 -9.70 -5.04
N SER A 209 13.15 -10.08 -4.41
CA SER A 209 12.26 -11.14 -4.89
C SER A 209 11.55 -10.75 -6.18
N THR A 210 11.15 -9.48 -6.32
CA THR A 210 10.51 -8.96 -7.54
C THR A 210 11.49 -8.98 -8.71
N ILE A 211 12.71 -8.50 -8.50
CA ILE A 211 13.76 -8.55 -9.55
C ILE A 211 14.12 -10.01 -9.86
N GLY A 212 14.24 -10.84 -8.82
CA GLY A 212 14.57 -12.26 -8.93
C GLY A 212 13.56 -13.03 -9.77
N ILE A 213 12.26 -12.88 -9.50
CA ILE A 213 11.22 -13.60 -10.25
C ILE A 213 11.19 -13.17 -11.73
N VAL A 214 11.41 -11.88 -12.01
CA VAL A 214 11.51 -11.38 -13.39
C VAL A 214 12.70 -12.01 -14.10
N ILE A 215 13.89 -11.98 -13.50
CA ILE A 215 15.10 -12.57 -14.09
C ILE A 215 14.93 -14.08 -14.32
N VAL A 216 14.43 -14.81 -13.32
CA VAL A 216 14.19 -16.26 -13.40
C VAL A 216 13.22 -16.58 -14.52
N LEU A 217 12.09 -15.88 -14.61
CA LEU A 217 11.12 -16.10 -15.69
C LEU A 217 11.72 -15.80 -17.07
N PHE A 218 12.51 -14.73 -17.21
CA PHE A 218 13.14 -14.40 -18.50
C PHE A 218 14.24 -15.40 -18.90
N ALA A 219 15.00 -15.92 -17.94
CA ALA A 219 16.14 -16.79 -18.19
C ALA A 219 15.76 -18.27 -18.33
N LEU A 220 14.78 -18.74 -17.57
CA LEU A 220 14.43 -20.16 -17.46
C LEU A 220 13.12 -20.55 -18.15
N ALA A 221 12.31 -19.62 -18.67
CA ALA A 221 11.09 -19.99 -19.39
C ALA A 221 11.42 -20.72 -20.70
N PRO A 222 11.08 -22.02 -20.82
CA PRO A 222 11.40 -22.81 -22.01
C PRO A 222 10.49 -22.45 -23.20
N GLU A 223 9.26 -22.02 -22.93
CA GLU A 223 8.31 -21.52 -23.93
C GLU A 223 7.69 -20.21 -23.47
N ARG A 224 7.59 -19.25 -24.39
CA ARG A 224 6.94 -17.97 -24.15
C ARG A 224 5.52 -18.03 -24.69
N ALA A 225 4.53 -17.69 -23.86
CA ALA A 225 3.16 -17.60 -24.32
C ALA A 225 3.04 -16.61 -25.50
N SER A 226 2.30 -17.00 -26.54
CA SER A 226 2.01 -16.11 -27.68
C SER A 226 1.26 -14.87 -27.19
N ALA A 227 1.53 -13.71 -27.80
CA ALA A 227 0.84 -12.45 -27.47
C ALA A 227 -0.69 -12.59 -27.60
N GLN A 228 -1.18 -13.38 -28.55
CA GLN A 228 -2.61 -13.67 -28.68
C GLN A 228 -3.15 -14.44 -27.47
N HIS A 229 -2.39 -15.40 -26.93
CA HIS A 229 -2.81 -16.14 -25.75
C HIS A 229 -2.81 -15.23 -24.51
N VAL A 230 -1.83 -14.34 -24.36
CA VAL A 230 -1.76 -13.42 -23.22
C VAL A 230 -2.90 -12.40 -23.24
N PHE A 231 -3.19 -11.78 -24.39
CA PHE A 231 -4.15 -10.67 -24.47
C PHE A 231 -5.58 -11.07 -24.85
N LEU A 232 -5.80 -12.25 -25.44
CA LEU A 232 -7.11 -12.66 -25.97
C LEU A 232 -7.66 -13.94 -25.35
N SER A 233 -6.84 -14.74 -24.64
CA SER A 233 -7.33 -15.97 -24.02
C SER A 233 -8.13 -15.66 -22.75
N THR A 234 -9.45 -15.82 -22.85
CA THR A 234 -10.36 -15.78 -21.71
C THR A 234 -10.72 -17.19 -21.29
N TYR A 235 -10.62 -17.48 -20.00
CA TYR A 235 -11.05 -18.75 -19.42
C TYR A 235 -11.99 -18.46 -18.26
N ASN A 236 -13.15 -19.12 -18.25
CA ASN A 236 -14.17 -18.88 -17.25
C ASN A 236 -14.58 -20.21 -16.60
N ALA A 237 -13.99 -20.51 -15.45
CA ALA A 237 -14.41 -21.63 -14.60
C ALA A 237 -15.44 -21.23 -13.53
N THR A 238 -15.93 -19.99 -13.52
CA THR A 238 -16.84 -19.49 -12.47
C THR A 238 -18.29 -19.89 -12.67
N GLY A 239 -18.68 -20.26 -13.89
CA GLY A 239 -20.07 -20.55 -14.26
C GLY A 239 -20.96 -19.32 -14.43
N PHE A 240 -20.43 -18.11 -14.23
CA PHE A 240 -21.16 -16.85 -14.42
C PHE A 240 -21.08 -16.32 -15.86
N PRO A 241 -21.99 -15.40 -16.27
CA PRO A 241 -21.95 -14.77 -17.59
C PRO A 241 -20.63 -14.03 -17.86
N HIS A 242 -20.22 -13.98 -19.12
CA HIS A 242 -18.94 -13.36 -19.54
C HIS A 242 -18.69 -11.93 -19.02
N PRO A 243 -19.67 -11.01 -18.90
CA PRO A 243 -19.39 -9.68 -18.33
C PRO A 243 -18.92 -9.72 -16.87
N TYR A 244 -19.41 -10.69 -16.10
CA TYR A 244 -19.11 -10.81 -14.67
C TYR A 244 -17.64 -11.16 -14.41
N MET A 245 -17.00 -11.91 -15.31
CA MET A 245 -15.59 -12.27 -15.18
C MET A 245 -14.66 -11.04 -15.20
N TYR A 246 -15.02 -9.99 -15.94
CA TYR A 246 -14.24 -8.75 -15.98
C TYR A 246 -14.33 -7.97 -14.65
N PHE A 247 -15.50 -7.95 -14.01
CA PHE A 247 -15.67 -7.33 -12.70
C PHE A 247 -14.91 -8.08 -11.59
N ILE A 248 -14.91 -9.41 -11.63
CA ILE A 248 -14.09 -10.23 -10.72
C ILE A 248 -12.60 -9.93 -10.93
N GLY A 249 -12.14 -9.86 -12.18
CA GLY A 249 -10.75 -9.52 -12.48
C GLY A 249 -10.34 -8.16 -11.91
N ILE A 250 -11.20 -7.14 -12.07
CA ILE A 250 -10.95 -5.80 -11.50
C ILE A 250 -10.92 -5.87 -9.97
N LEU A 251 -11.82 -6.64 -9.35
CA LEU A 251 -11.84 -6.82 -7.89
C LEU A 251 -10.52 -7.42 -7.38
N THR A 252 -9.96 -8.42 -8.08
CA THR A 252 -8.66 -9.00 -7.72
C THR A 252 -7.52 -7.99 -7.85
N THR A 253 -7.55 -7.14 -8.87
CA THR A 253 -6.58 -6.04 -9.00
C THR A 253 -6.72 -5.01 -7.88
N LEU A 254 -7.94 -4.61 -7.53
CA LEU A 254 -8.20 -3.66 -6.44
C LEU A 254 -7.72 -4.21 -5.09
N PHE A 255 -7.92 -5.51 -4.85
CA PHE A 255 -7.37 -6.18 -3.67
C PHE A 255 -5.83 -6.12 -3.65
N SER A 256 -5.19 -6.30 -4.81
CA SER A 256 -3.72 -6.29 -4.93
C SER A 256 -3.08 -4.92 -4.75
N LEU A 257 -3.86 -3.85 -4.93
CA LEU A 257 -3.41 -2.46 -4.79
C LEU A 257 -3.95 -1.81 -3.51
N ALA A 258 -4.56 -2.58 -2.60
CA ALA A 258 -5.05 -2.05 -1.33
C ALA A 258 -3.90 -1.58 -0.42
N GLY A 259 -4.17 -0.63 0.47
CA GLY A 259 -3.21 -0.12 1.47
C GLY A 259 -2.54 1.22 1.12
N TYR A 260 -2.87 1.84 -0.02
CA TYR A 260 -2.36 3.18 -0.39
C TYR A 260 -2.96 4.31 0.47
N ASP A 261 -4.10 4.08 1.11
CA ASP A 261 -4.82 5.01 1.96
C ASP A 261 -4.06 5.29 3.26
N GLY A 262 -3.44 4.28 3.87
CA GLY A 262 -2.57 4.45 5.05
C GLY A 262 -1.28 5.22 4.71
N ASN A 263 -0.74 5.02 3.51
CA ASN A 263 0.47 5.68 3.02
C ASN A 263 0.26 7.16 2.73
N SER A 264 -0.93 7.55 2.26
CA SER A 264 -1.25 8.94 1.88
C SER A 264 -1.08 9.93 3.04
N PHE A 265 -1.26 9.46 4.29
CA PHE A 265 -1.01 10.25 5.49
C PHE A 265 0.48 10.38 5.84
N MET A 266 1.31 9.41 5.44
CA MET A 266 2.77 9.42 5.64
C MET A 266 3.48 10.21 4.52
N ASP A 267 2.94 10.16 3.31
CA ASP A 267 3.45 10.87 2.14
C ASP A 267 3.18 12.39 2.17
N LEU A 268 2.30 12.90 3.04
CA LEU A 268 2.10 14.35 3.24
C LEU A 268 3.43 15.04 3.61
N ASN A 269 4.28 14.37 4.41
CA ASN A 269 5.63 14.84 4.74
C ASN A 269 6.55 14.92 3.50
N CYS A 270 6.33 14.09 2.47
CA CYS A 270 7.08 14.10 1.21
C CYS A 270 6.48 15.06 0.16
N TYR A 271 5.17 15.28 0.15
CA TYR A 271 4.49 16.13 -0.83
C TYR A 271 4.82 17.62 -0.66
N TYR A 272 5.00 18.08 0.58
CA TYR A 272 5.51 19.44 0.86
C TYR A 272 6.89 19.70 0.22
N PHE A 273 7.70 18.64 0.08
CA PHE A 273 9.04 18.70 -0.52
C PHE A 273 9.03 18.86 -2.05
N SER A 274 7.93 18.52 -2.72
CA SER A 274 7.83 18.51 -4.20
C SER A 274 6.99 19.65 -4.79
N ALA A 275 6.17 20.33 -3.98
CA ALA A 275 5.41 21.50 -4.41
C ALA A 275 5.43 22.62 -3.36
N PRO A 276 6.58 23.29 -3.12
CA PRO A 276 6.69 24.23 -2.01
C PRO A 276 5.86 25.51 -2.15
N TYR A 277 5.19 25.80 -3.28
CA TYR A 277 4.44 27.05 -3.43
C TYR A 277 3.26 26.88 -4.40
N LYS A 278 2.00 26.84 -3.91
CA LYS A 278 0.84 27.49 -4.57
C LYS A 278 -0.55 27.33 -3.93
N PHE A 279 -0.78 26.49 -2.93
CA PHE A 279 -2.16 26.22 -2.47
C PHE A 279 -2.70 27.11 -1.34
N ASP A 280 -1.85 27.89 -0.65
CA ASP A 280 -2.31 28.79 0.43
C ASP A 280 -3.26 29.91 -0.03
N SER A 281 -3.30 30.21 -1.33
CA SER A 281 -4.21 31.22 -1.88
C SER A 281 -5.68 30.75 -2.01
N TRP A 282 -5.94 29.45 -1.99
CA TRP A 282 -7.30 28.90 -2.17
C TRP A 282 -8.06 28.69 -0.86
N CYS A 283 -7.38 28.34 0.24
CA CYS A 283 -8.02 28.12 1.55
C CYS A 283 -8.63 29.40 2.17
N SER A 284 -8.22 30.59 1.74
CA SER A 284 -8.84 31.84 2.22
C SER A 284 -10.22 32.16 1.61
N PHE A 285 -10.67 31.38 0.62
CA PHE A 285 -11.96 31.64 -0.05
C PHE A 285 -13.14 30.85 0.53
N GLY A 286 -12.90 29.81 1.34
CA GLY A 286 -13.94 28.95 1.92
C GLY A 286 -14.50 29.39 3.27
N ARG A 287 -13.83 30.29 4.02
CA ARG A 287 -14.36 30.87 5.27
C ARG A 287 -15.04 32.21 4.99
N ARG A 288 -16.20 32.19 4.32
CA ARG A 288 -17.22 33.24 4.48
C ARG A 288 -18.61 32.60 4.54
N ASN A 289 -19.20 32.77 5.72
CA ASN A 289 -20.56 32.46 6.18
C ASN A 289 -20.82 31.04 6.64
#